data_AF-A0A7S0A8P9-F1
#
_entry.id   AF-A0A7S0A8P9-F1
#
_cell.length_a   1.000
_cell.length_b   1.000
_cell.length_c   1.000
_cell.angle_alpha   90.00
_cell.angle_beta   90.00
_cell.angle_gamma   90.00
#
_symmetry.space_group_name_H-M   'P 1'
#
loop_
_entity.id
_entity.type
_entity.pdbx_description
1 polymer ?
#
loop_
_entity_poly.entity_id
_entity_poly.type
_entity_poly.pdbx_seq_one_letter_code
_entity_poly.pdbx_strand_id
1 'polypeptide(L)'
;VDIILGGHDHHYDVKPVGPHGTYVLKSGTDFRDITELRLRFTGGPGPRAFKVLDTRHVEIDSSIAEDPAMVELVRECQAKVGDAMDEVLGHSAVDLDCRFSSVRTRETNIGNFVTDVMRAGLKADM
;
A
#
# COMPACT_ATOMS: atom_id res chain seq x y z
N VAL A 1 -11.82 -3.22 -23.12
CA VAL A 1 -11.59 -3.17 -21.65
C VAL A 1 -12.44 -2.06 -21.11
N ASP A 2 -13.44 -2.42 -20.31
CA ASP A 2 -14.48 -1.48 -19.85
C ASP A 2 -14.33 -1.10 -18.39
N ILE A 3 -13.60 -1.90 -17.61
CA ILE A 3 -13.23 -1.64 -16.22
C ILE A 3 -11.77 -2.06 -16.02
N ILE A 4 -11.02 -1.24 -15.30
CA ILE A 4 -9.64 -1.48 -14.85
C ILE A 4 -9.64 -1.36 -13.32
N LEU A 5 -9.20 -2.41 -12.65
CA LEU A 5 -8.90 -2.40 -11.22
C LEU A 5 -7.40 -2.13 -11.07
N GLY A 6 -7.07 -0.87 -10.79
CA GLY A 6 -5.71 -0.37 -10.71
C GLY A 6 -5.17 -0.31 -9.28
N GLY A 7 -3.86 -0.07 -9.17
CA GLY A 7 -3.13 0.06 -7.91
C GLY A 7 -1.80 0.79 -8.13
N HIS A 8 -0.79 0.48 -7.31
CA HIS A 8 0.60 1.01 -7.33
C HIS A 8 0.79 2.43 -6.75
N ASP A 9 -0.01 3.41 -7.15
CA ASP A 9 0.25 4.81 -6.79
C ASP A 9 -0.28 5.24 -5.41
N HIS A 10 -0.84 4.28 -4.65
CA HIS A 10 -1.38 4.49 -3.30
C HIS A 10 -2.44 5.60 -3.21
N HIS A 11 -3.15 5.87 -4.31
CA HIS A 11 -4.15 6.93 -4.43
C HIS A 11 -5.55 6.36 -4.63
N TYR A 12 -6.55 6.92 -3.94
CA TYR A 12 -7.95 6.57 -4.13
C TYR A 12 -8.56 7.40 -5.27
N ASP A 13 -9.08 6.74 -6.30
CA ASP A 13 -9.78 7.40 -7.41
C ASP A 13 -10.71 6.41 -8.11
N VAL A 14 -11.95 6.82 -8.37
CA VAL A 14 -12.94 5.99 -9.06
C VAL A 14 -13.71 6.83 -10.07
N LYS A 15 -13.39 6.67 -11.35
CA LYS A 15 -14.04 7.43 -12.43
C LYS A 15 -13.92 6.77 -13.80
N PRO A 16 -14.83 7.07 -14.73
CA PRO A 16 -14.60 6.79 -16.15
C PRO A 16 -13.51 7.72 -16.69
N VAL A 17 -12.54 7.15 -17.41
CA VAL A 17 -11.43 7.89 -18.02
C VAL A 17 -11.58 7.91 -19.54
N GLY A 18 -11.42 9.10 -20.14
CA GLY A 18 -11.51 9.30 -21.59
C GLY A 18 -10.29 8.77 -22.37
N PRO A 19 -10.38 8.64 -23.71
CA PRO A 19 -11.55 8.88 -24.57
C PRO A 19 -12.53 7.69 -24.59
N HIS A 20 -12.11 6.52 -24.13
CA HIS A 20 -12.89 5.29 -24.22
C HIS A 20 -13.97 5.20 -23.14
N GLY A 21 -13.91 6.00 -22.06
CA GLY A 21 -14.87 5.98 -20.97
C GLY A 21 -14.77 4.73 -20.09
N THR A 22 -13.61 4.07 -20.08
CA THR A 22 -13.31 2.90 -19.26
C THR A 22 -13.27 3.31 -17.79
N TYR A 23 -13.96 2.58 -16.92
CA TYR A 23 -13.91 2.85 -15.48
C TYR A 23 -12.55 2.42 -14.92
N VAL A 24 -11.87 3.33 -14.23
CA VAL A 24 -10.65 3.02 -13.50
C VAL A 24 -10.94 3.16 -12.01
N LEU A 25 -10.65 2.10 -11.25
CA LEU A 25 -10.83 2.04 -9.81
C LEU A 25 -9.47 1.88 -9.16
N LYS A 26 -9.15 2.73 -8.20
CA LYS A 26 -7.97 2.63 -7.35
C LYS A 26 -8.43 2.76 -5.90
N SER A 27 -8.15 1.73 -5.09
CA SER A 27 -8.63 1.61 -3.71
C SER A 27 -7.54 1.99 -2.70
N GLY A 28 -6.89 3.15 -2.88
CA GLY A 28 -5.97 3.70 -1.89
C GLY A 28 -4.75 2.82 -1.59
N THR A 29 -4.39 2.72 -0.31
CA THR A 29 -3.24 1.94 0.21
C THR A 29 -3.57 1.26 1.53
N ASP A 30 -2.75 0.29 1.90
CA ASP A 30 -2.75 -0.35 3.23
C ASP A 30 -4.09 -0.98 3.62
N PHE A 31 -4.90 -1.35 2.62
CA PHE A 31 -6.23 -1.95 2.78
C PHE A 31 -7.21 -1.12 3.62
N ARG A 32 -6.98 0.20 3.74
CA ARG A 32 -7.88 1.12 4.47
C ARG A 32 -9.14 1.46 3.68
N ASP A 33 -9.13 1.22 2.37
CA ASP A 33 -10.20 1.59 1.46
C ASP A 33 -10.68 0.37 0.70
N ILE A 34 -11.99 0.10 0.75
CA ILE A 34 -12.66 -0.85 -0.13
C ILE A 34 -13.58 -0.07 -1.07
N THR A 35 -13.44 -0.35 -2.36
CA THR A 35 -14.34 0.20 -3.39
C THR A 35 -15.34 -0.86 -3.81
N GLU A 36 -16.62 -0.60 -3.59
CA GLU A 36 -17.72 -1.42 -4.10
C GLU A 36 -18.30 -0.78 -5.37
N LEU A 37 -18.25 -1.52 -6.49
CA LEU A 37 -18.83 -1.11 -7.76
C LEU A 37 -20.02 -2.00 -8.10
N ARG A 38 -21.23 -1.44 -8.09
CA ARG A 38 -22.44 -2.19 -8.43
C ARG A 38 -22.77 -2.02 -9.90
N LEU A 39 -22.86 -3.15 -10.61
CA LEU A 39 -23.13 -3.20 -12.04
C LEU A 39 -24.46 -3.91 -12.32
N ARG A 40 -25.18 -3.46 -13.35
CA ARG A 40 -26.31 -4.17 -13.95
C ARG A 40 -25.99 -4.54 -15.38
N PHE A 41 -25.98 -5.83 -15.70
CA PHE A 41 -25.82 -6.28 -17.07
C PHE A 41 -27.12 -6.05 -17.86
N THR A 42 -27.00 -5.47 -19.06
CA THR A 42 -28.14 -5.05 -19.90
C THR A 42 -28.41 -6.01 -21.06
N GLY A 43 -27.55 -7.01 -21.29
CA GLY A 43 -27.79 -8.11 -22.25
C GLY A 43 -27.93 -7.72 -23.73
N GLY A 44 -27.77 -6.45 -24.09
CA GLY A 44 -27.89 -5.96 -25.47
C GLY A 44 -26.62 -6.24 -26.30
N PRO A 45 -26.76 -6.40 -27.64
CA PRO A 45 -25.61 -6.52 -28.53
C PRO A 45 -24.86 -5.17 -28.60
N GLY A 46 -23.71 -5.08 -27.94
CA GLY A 46 -22.84 -3.91 -27.96
C GLY A 46 -21.63 -4.06 -27.03
N PRO A 47 -20.56 -3.25 -27.20
CA PRO A 47 -19.31 -3.39 -26.45
C PRO A 47 -19.44 -3.08 -24.94
N ARG A 48 -20.58 -2.53 -24.49
CA ARG A 48 -20.88 -2.29 -23.06
C ARG A 48 -22.25 -2.83 -22.69
N ALA A 49 -22.30 -4.11 -22.40
CA ALA A 49 -23.51 -4.78 -21.90
C ALA A 49 -23.71 -4.60 -20.39
N PHE A 50 -23.29 -3.48 -19.79
CA PHE A 50 -23.54 -3.18 -18.39
C PHE A 50 -23.72 -1.67 -18.11
N LYS A 51 -24.43 -1.36 -17.03
CA LYS A 51 -24.59 -0.03 -16.47
C LYS A 51 -24.04 0.00 -15.04
N VAL A 52 -23.23 1.00 -14.71
CA VAL A 52 -22.84 1.28 -13.32
C VAL A 52 -24.06 1.85 -12.60
N LEU A 53 -24.48 1.19 -11.53
CA LEU A 53 -25.61 1.60 -10.71
C LEU A 53 -25.18 2.50 -9.57
N ASP A 54 -24.08 2.12 -8.91
CA ASP A 54 -23.61 2.77 -7.69
C ASP A 54 -22.11 2.51 -7.52
N THR A 55 -21.43 3.43 -6.86
CA THR A 55 -20.04 3.33 -6.45
C THR A 55 -19.95 3.76 -5.01
N ARG A 56 -19.52 2.85 -4.14
CA ARG A 56 -19.40 3.11 -2.71
C ARG A 56 -17.95 2.96 -2.28
N HIS A 57 -17.48 3.96 -1.55
CA HIS A 57 -16.25 3.92 -0.78
C HIS A 57 -16.58 3.42 0.63
N VAL A 58 -15.86 2.40 1.08
CA VAL A 58 -15.94 1.88 2.44
C VAL A 58 -14.56 2.04 3.07
N GLU A 59 -14.46 2.91 4.06
CA GLU A 59 -13.26 3.04 4.89
C GLU A 59 -13.26 1.93 5.94
N ILE A 60 -12.10 1.29 6.11
CA ILE A 60 -11.88 0.23 7.10
C ILE A 60 -11.31 0.88 8.36
N ASP A 61 -12.16 0.97 9.38
CA ASP A 61 -11.83 1.52 10.68
C ASP A 61 -12.25 0.58 11.82
N SER A 62 -12.04 1.01 13.06
CA SER A 62 -12.37 0.23 14.25
C SER A 62 -13.88 0.06 14.51
N SER A 63 -14.76 0.66 13.69
CA SER A 63 -16.20 0.44 13.79
C SER A 63 -16.61 -0.91 13.16
N ILE A 64 -15.78 -1.48 12.30
CA ILE A 64 -16.00 -2.78 11.68
C ILE A 64 -15.41 -3.86 12.60
N ALA A 65 -16.26 -4.80 13.02
CA ALA A 65 -15.82 -5.91 13.85
C ALA A 65 -14.87 -6.83 13.07
N GLU A 66 -13.75 -7.19 13.70
CA GLU A 66 -12.78 -8.12 13.14
C GLU A 66 -13.33 -9.55 13.12
N ASP A 67 -12.99 -10.32 12.09
CA ASP A 67 -13.33 -11.74 12.02
C ASP A 67 -12.42 -12.54 12.95
N PRO A 68 -12.95 -13.31 13.92
CA PRO A 68 -12.13 -14.01 14.91
C PRO A 68 -11.13 -15.01 14.31
N ALA A 69 -11.46 -15.67 13.20
CA ALA A 69 -10.56 -16.62 12.56
C ALA A 69 -9.39 -15.88 11.87
N MET A 70 -9.66 -14.73 11.27
CA MET A 70 -8.62 -13.87 10.69
C MET A 70 -7.71 -13.25 11.75
N VAL A 71 -8.25 -12.85 12.91
CA VAL A 71 -7.46 -12.29 14.02
C VAL A 71 -6.42 -13.31 14.51
N GLU A 72 -6.83 -14.56 14.72
CA GLU A 72 -5.90 -15.61 15.15
C GLU A 72 -4.82 -15.87 14.09
N LEU A 73 -5.19 -15.93 12.81
CA LEU A 73 -4.22 -16.11 11.72
C LEU A 73 -3.20 -14.96 11.64
N VAL A 74 -3.67 -13.71 11.76
CA VAL A 74 -2.79 -12.52 11.77
C VAL A 74 -1.85 -12.57 12.96
N ARG A 75 -2.36 -12.93 14.15
CA ARG A 75 -1.56 -13.07 15.36
C ARG A 75 -0.45 -14.11 15.21
N GLU A 76 -0.75 -15.27 14.64
CA GLU A 76 0.26 -16.30 14.35
C GLU A 76 1.34 -15.79 13.39
N CYS A 77 0.96 -15.06 12.35
CA CYS A 77 1.91 -14.47 11.41
C CYS A 77 2.78 -13.39 12.08
N GLN A 78 2.17 -12.51 12.88
CA GLN A 78 2.86 -11.45 13.61
C GLN A 78 3.86 -12.01 14.62
N ALA A 79 3.52 -13.10 15.33
CA ALA A 79 4.44 -13.74 16.28
C ALA A 79 5.73 -14.19 15.58
N LYS A 80 5.62 -14.86 14.41
CA LYS A 80 6.79 -15.30 13.63
C LYS A 80 7.65 -14.14 13.15
N VAL A 81 7.04 -13.01 12.78
CA VAL A 81 7.78 -11.80 12.39
C VAL A 81 8.44 -11.16 13.60
N GLY A 82 7.76 -11.11 14.74
CA GLY A 82 8.30 -10.58 16.00
C GLY A 82 9.59 -11.27 16.40
N ASP A 83 9.61 -12.60 16.39
CA ASP A 83 10.80 -13.39 16.73
C ASP A 83 12.01 -13.04 15.84
N ALA A 84 11.78 -12.78 14.55
CA ALA A 84 12.82 -12.37 13.61
C ALA A 84 13.25 -10.91 13.79
N MET A 85 12.39 -10.04 14.34
CA MET A 85 12.70 -8.63 14.60
C MET A 85 13.50 -8.43 15.88
N ASP A 86 13.39 -9.34 16.85
CA ASP A 86 14.14 -9.29 18.12
C ASP A 86 15.58 -9.82 18.01
N GLU A 87 15.97 -10.36 16.85
CA GLU A 87 17.32 -10.84 16.60
C GLU A 87 18.32 -9.67 16.53
N VAL A 88 19.37 -9.72 17.35
CA VAL A 88 20.44 -8.73 17.32
C VAL A 88 21.35 -8.99 16.12
N LEU A 89 21.22 -8.15 15.09
CA LEU A 89 22.06 -8.21 13.89
C LEU A 89 23.46 -7.63 14.09
N GLY A 90 23.64 -6.76 15.09
CA GLY A 90 24.92 -6.14 15.40
C GLY A 90 24.81 -4.98 16.39
N HIS A 91 25.96 -4.41 16.72
CA HIS A 91 26.06 -3.27 17.63
C HIS A 91 26.85 -2.13 16.96
N SER A 92 26.41 -0.89 17.18
CA SER A 92 27.18 0.29 16.81
C SER A 92 28.10 0.70 17.95
N ALA A 93 29.36 1.02 17.65
CA ALA A 93 30.30 1.57 18.62
C ALA A 93 30.06 3.06 18.92
N VAL A 94 29.19 3.71 18.13
CA VAL A 94 28.86 5.14 18.25
C VAL A 94 27.35 5.35 18.17
N ASP A 95 26.87 6.44 18.76
CA ASP A 95 25.46 6.83 18.64
C ASP A 95 25.13 7.25 17.21
N LEU A 96 23.99 6.80 16.69
CA LEU A 96 23.50 7.12 15.35
C LEU A 96 22.53 8.31 15.43
N ASP A 97 22.87 9.44 14.78
CA ASP A 97 22.08 10.68 14.86
C ASP A 97 20.89 10.68 13.89
N CYS A 98 19.78 10.06 14.30
CA CYS A 98 18.55 9.96 13.52
C CYS A 98 17.54 11.10 13.76
N ARG A 99 17.94 12.20 14.43
CA ARG A 99 17.02 13.27 14.80
C ARG A 99 16.56 14.04 13.55
N PHE A 100 15.25 14.24 13.42
CA PHE A 100 14.64 14.96 12.30
C PHE A 100 15.27 16.34 12.04
N SER A 101 15.61 17.06 13.11
CA SER A 101 16.26 18.37 13.03
C SER A 101 17.67 18.32 12.44
N SER A 102 18.38 17.19 12.55
CA SER A 102 19.74 17.03 12.02
C SER A 102 19.72 16.41 10.62
N VAL A 103 19.00 15.30 10.41
CA VAL A 103 19.01 14.55 9.13
C VAL A 103 18.50 15.36 7.93
N ARG A 104 17.70 16.42 8.16
CA ARG A 104 17.18 17.29 7.10
C ARG A 104 17.97 18.58 6.88
N THR A 105 18.93 18.89 7.76
CA THR A 105 19.62 20.20 7.75
C THR A 105 21.13 20.07 7.59
N ARG A 106 21.70 18.89 7.87
CA ARG A 106 23.13 18.61 7.74
C ARG A 106 23.36 17.12 7.53
N GLU A 107 24.58 16.78 7.13
CA GLU A 107 25.04 15.40 7.05
C GLU A 107 25.04 14.73 8.44
N THR A 108 24.71 13.45 8.49
CA THR A 108 24.64 12.64 9.71
C THR A 108 25.27 11.27 9.47
N ASN A 109 25.85 10.68 10.52
CA ASN A 109 26.50 9.37 10.43
C ASN A 109 25.52 8.25 10.02
N ILE A 110 24.24 8.33 10.41
CA ILE A 110 23.22 7.38 9.95
C ILE A 110 22.95 7.51 8.44
N GLY A 111 22.91 8.72 7.90
CA GLY A 111 22.72 8.95 6.46
C GLY A 111 23.86 8.34 5.65
N ASN A 112 25.09 8.52 6.13
CA ASN A 112 26.28 7.92 5.51
C ASN A 112 26.23 6.40 5.56
N PHE A 113 25.91 5.83 6.73
CA PHE A 113 25.81 4.39 6.90
C PHE A 113 24.77 3.75 5.98
N VAL A 114 23.55 4.32 5.91
CA VAL A 114 22.48 3.80 5.03
C VAL A 114 22.91 3.88 3.56
N THR A 115 23.55 4.97 3.14
CA THR A 115 24.02 5.14 1.76
C THR A 115 25.12 4.14 1.42
N ASP A 116 26.06 3.87 2.33
CA ASP A 116 27.08 2.84 2.15
C ASP A 116 26.48 1.43 2.02
N VAL A 117 25.46 1.11 2.83
CA VAL A 117 24.73 -0.16 2.73
C VAL A 117 24.02 -0.29 1.39
N MET A 118 23.33 0.77 0.95
CA MET A 118 22.67 0.78 -0.37
C MET A 118 23.68 0.62 -1.50
N ARG A 119 24.81 1.34 -1.45
CA ARG A 119 25.89 1.24 -2.45
C ARG A 119 26.42 -0.19 -2.52
N ALA A 120 26.69 -0.81 -1.37
CA ALA A 120 27.18 -2.19 -1.29
C ALA A 120 26.14 -3.21 -1.80
N GLY A 121 24.87 -3.04 -1.43
CA GLY A 121 23.79 -3.96 -1.81
C GLY A 121 23.40 -3.88 -3.30
N LEU A 122 23.41 -2.68 -3.87
CA LEU A 122 23.00 -2.42 -5.25
C LEU A 122 24.19 -2.36 -6.23
N LYS A 123 25.43 -2.39 -5.74
CA LYS A 123 26.66 -2.16 -6.53
C LYS A 123 26.60 -0.85 -7.32
N ALA A 124 26.00 0.18 -6.72
CA ALA A 124 25.98 1.51 -7.30
C ALA A 124 27.36 2.17 -7.17
N ASP A 125 27.69 3.10 -8.07
CA ASP A 125 28.96 3.83 -8.02
C ASP A 125 28.94 4.93 -6.94
N MET A 126 27.77 5.52 -6.70
CA MET A 126 27.49 6.48 -5.62
C MET A 126 26.06 6.33 -5.10
#